data_AF-A0A2W5V4G6-F1
#
_entry.id   AF-A0A2W5V4G6-F1
#
_cell.length_a   1.000
_cell.length_b   1.000
_cell.length_c   1.000
_cell.angle_alpha   90.00
_cell.angle_beta   90.00
_cell.angle_gamma   90.00
#
_symmetry.space_group_name_H-M   'P 1'
#
loop_
_entity.id
_entity.type
_entity.pdbx_description
1 polymer ?
#
loop_
_entity_poly.entity_id
_entity_poly.type
_entity_poly.pdbx_seq_one_letter_code
_entity_poly.pdbx_strand_id
1 'polypeptide(L)'
;MTGSAMAKSVNQATQAKAKADAVGQARALAPEVPARIGSTPATKFRGNPEIFGRLVEDHDKHRALLAMIEATAPNDPARKALFEEFVRDVHGHAAAEEQALWSTVMRNPETTEFARHAVGDHHKLDKLMADAAARDITSPGWLTHFATLKDEYLEHILEEETEQFLEAEKVLSEADQRYMRKVFERRKKAEKAAAVIEKKIALKPVA
;
A
#
# COMPACT_ATOMS: atom_id res chain seq x y z
N MET A 1 -0.46 31.19 -13.06
CA MET A 1 -0.80 29.79 -13.38
C MET A 1 0.40 29.16 -14.09
N THR A 2 1.34 28.60 -13.33
CA THR A 2 2.41 27.78 -13.89
C THR A 2 1.78 26.42 -14.20
N GLY A 3 1.66 26.06 -15.47
CA GLY A 3 1.04 24.80 -15.88
C GLY A 3 1.70 23.62 -15.17
N SER A 4 0.90 22.72 -14.61
CA SER A 4 1.39 21.45 -14.07
C SER A 4 1.99 20.65 -15.22
N ALA A 5 3.31 20.48 -15.21
CA ALA A 5 3.97 19.54 -16.10
C ALA A 5 3.69 18.14 -15.56
N MET A 6 2.74 17.44 -16.18
CA MET A 6 2.49 16.02 -15.96
C MET A 6 3.82 15.25 -16.04
N ALA A 7 4.12 14.43 -15.04
CA ALA A 7 5.32 13.63 -15.06
C ALA A 7 5.28 12.66 -16.25
N LYS A 8 6.37 12.64 -17.02
CA LYS A 8 6.52 11.71 -18.14
C LYS A 8 6.67 10.29 -17.57
N SER A 9 6.03 9.32 -18.24
CA SER A 9 6.23 7.90 -17.95
C SER A 9 7.72 7.55 -18.03
N VAL A 10 8.19 6.80 -17.05
CA VAL A 10 9.57 6.30 -16.99
C VAL A 10 9.74 5.12 -17.94
N ASN A 11 10.95 4.88 -18.46
CA ASN A 11 11.17 3.78 -19.40
C ASN A 11 10.89 2.40 -18.75
N GLN A 12 10.56 1.41 -19.58
CA GLN A 12 10.17 0.06 -19.11
C GLN A 12 11.25 -0.63 -18.26
N ALA A 13 12.53 -0.43 -18.56
CA ALA A 13 13.62 -1.03 -17.78
C ALA A 13 13.68 -0.47 -16.35
N THR A 14 13.48 0.85 -16.19
CA THR A 14 13.39 1.50 -14.88
C THR A 14 12.16 1.02 -14.11
N GLN A 15 11.00 0.91 -14.78
CA GLN A 15 9.79 0.38 -14.14
C GLN A 15 9.99 -1.06 -13.66
N ALA A 16 10.58 -1.91 -14.50
CA ALA A 16 10.86 -3.31 -14.18
C ALA A 16 11.84 -3.43 -13.00
N LYS A 17 12.88 -2.59 -12.98
CA LYS A 17 13.83 -2.54 -11.86
C LYS A 17 13.16 -2.10 -10.55
N ALA A 18 12.38 -1.02 -10.55
CA ALA A 18 11.69 -0.53 -9.36
C ALA A 18 10.78 -1.60 -8.76
N LYS A 19 10.00 -2.28 -9.60
CA LYS A 19 9.16 -3.42 -9.19
C LYS A 19 9.99 -4.57 -8.62
N ALA A 20 11.08 -4.95 -9.29
CA ALA A 20 11.95 -6.03 -8.82
C ALA A 20 12.59 -5.70 -7.46
N ASP A 21 13.02 -4.47 -7.26
CA ASP A 21 13.60 -3.99 -5.99
C ASP A 21 12.54 -4.03 -4.88
N ALA A 22 11.31 -3.54 -5.13
CA ALA A 22 10.20 -3.57 -4.16
C ALA A 22 9.82 -5.01 -3.76
N VAL A 23 9.69 -5.92 -4.73
CA VAL A 23 9.44 -7.35 -4.48
C VAL A 23 10.61 -7.97 -3.71
N GLY A 24 11.84 -7.57 -4.01
CA GLY A 24 13.05 -8.00 -3.31
C GLY A 24 13.03 -7.63 -1.81
N GLN A 25 12.49 -6.47 -1.45
CA GLN A 25 12.35 -6.07 -0.05
C GLN A 25 11.41 -7.00 0.73
N ALA A 26 10.28 -7.41 0.14
CA ALA A 26 9.39 -8.39 0.77
C ALA A 26 10.07 -9.77 0.90
N ARG A 27 10.73 -10.23 -0.16
CA ARG A 27 11.45 -11.52 -0.18
C ARG A 27 12.57 -11.58 0.85
N ALA A 28 13.22 -10.47 1.17
CA ALA A 28 14.27 -10.43 2.18
C ALA A 28 13.79 -10.88 3.57
N LEU A 29 12.49 -10.77 3.86
CA LEU A 29 11.92 -11.23 5.13
C LEU A 29 11.75 -12.75 5.21
N ALA A 30 11.39 -13.39 4.09
CA ALA A 30 11.19 -14.84 4.01
C ALA A 30 11.60 -15.35 2.62
N PRO A 31 12.91 -15.56 2.37
CA PRO A 31 13.43 -15.88 1.03
C PRO A 31 12.88 -17.16 0.41
N GLU A 32 12.50 -18.13 1.25
CA GLU A 32 11.96 -19.43 0.83
C GLU A 32 10.49 -19.36 0.40
N VAL A 33 9.78 -18.27 0.74
CA VAL A 33 8.35 -18.11 0.42
C VAL A 33 8.19 -17.43 -0.94
N PRO A 34 7.46 -18.05 -1.90
CA PRO A 34 7.37 -17.51 -3.25
C PRO A 34 6.45 -16.28 -3.32
N ALA A 35 6.96 -15.15 -3.80
CA ALA A 35 6.18 -13.94 -4.08
C ALA A 35 5.53 -13.99 -5.48
N ARG A 36 4.40 -14.68 -5.62
CA ARG A 36 3.67 -14.86 -6.90
C ARG A 36 2.63 -13.77 -7.12
N ILE A 37 3.08 -12.55 -7.44
CA ILE A 37 2.20 -11.36 -7.55
C ILE A 37 1.42 -11.24 -8.88
N GLY A 38 1.68 -12.12 -9.85
CA GLY A 38 1.03 -12.04 -11.18
C GLY A 38 1.32 -10.74 -11.94
N SER A 39 0.35 -10.32 -12.76
CA SER A 39 0.35 -9.03 -13.44
C SER A 39 -0.04 -7.91 -12.46
N THR A 40 0.63 -6.77 -12.54
CA THR A 40 0.27 -5.55 -11.80
C THR A 40 -0.39 -4.54 -12.75
N PRO A 41 -1.18 -3.59 -12.23
CA PRO A 41 -1.83 -2.57 -13.06
C PRO A 41 -0.82 -1.76 -13.90
N ALA A 42 -1.29 -1.33 -15.07
CA ALA A 42 -0.56 -0.39 -15.89
C ALA A 42 -0.64 1.00 -15.23
N THR A 43 0.51 1.55 -14.84
CA THR A 43 0.61 2.88 -14.25
C THR A 43 1.84 3.59 -14.78
N LYS A 44 1.75 4.89 -15.04
CA LYS A 44 2.89 5.71 -15.48
C LYS A 44 3.83 6.11 -14.35
N PHE A 45 3.41 5.89 -13.10
CA PHE A 45 4.13 6.35 -11.91
C PHE A 45 5.24 5.41 -11.48
N ARG A 46 5.20 4.12 -11.86
CA ARG A 46 6.18 3.13 -11.41
C ARG A 46 7.62 3.58 -11.74
N GLY A 47 8.49 3.58 -10.74
CA GLY A 47 9.90 4.01 -10.87
C GLY A 47 10.09 5.52 -11.07
N ASN A 48 9.04 6.34 -10.94
CA ASN A 48 9.16 7.79 -10.89
C ASN A 48 9.82 8.18 -9.56
N PRO A 49 10.84 9.05 -9.55
CA PRO A 49 11.57 9.41 -8.33
C PRO A 49 10.77 10.29 -7.33
N GLU A 50 9.56 10.70 -7.69
CA GLU A 50 8.67 11.56 -6.89
C GLU A 50 7.60 10.76 -6.13
N ILE A 51 6.68 11.47 -5.45
CA ILE A 51 5.74 10.88 -4.48
C ILE A 51 4.96 9.69 -5.05
N PHE A 52 4.35 9.81 -6.24
CA PHE A 52 3.52 8.75 -6.80
C PHE A 52 4.32 7.49 -7.13
N GLY A 53 5.54 7.62 -7.66
CA GLY A 53 6.37 6.45 -7.92
C GLY A 53 6.83 5.78 -6.63
N ARG A 54 7.12 6.58 -5.61
CA ARG A 54 7.43 6.07 -4.27
C ARG A 54 6.24 5.33 -3.65
N LEU A 55 5.00 5.81 -3.80
CA LEU A 55 3.80 5.10 -3.33
C LEU A 55 3.62 3.77 -4.07
N VAL A 56 3.77 3.77 -5.40
CA VAL A 56 3.71 2.53 -6.22
C VAL A 56 4.78 1.50 -5.83
N GLU A 57 5.98 1.94 -5.44
CA GLU A 57 7.01 1.03 -4.91
C GLU A 57 6.57 0.33 -3.62
N ASP A 58 5.85 1.03 -2.73
CA ASP A 58 5.24 0.40 -1.56
C ASP A 58 4.15 -0.59 -1.99
N HIS A 59 3.27 -0.21 -2.91
CA HIS A 59 2.20 -1.08 -3.39
C HIS A 59 2.75 -2.38 -4.00
N ASP A 60 3.83 -2.32 -4.77
CA ASP A 60 4.49 -3.51 -5.32
C ASP A 60 5.11 -4.39 -4.21
N LYS A 61 5.64 -3.80 -3.13
CA LYS A 61 6.07 -4.54 -1.93
C LYS A 61 4.88 -5.17 -1.20
N HIS A 62 3.78 -4.45 -1.03
CA HIS A 62 2.59 -4.94 -0.33
C HIS A 62 1.91 -6.08 -1.09
N ARG A 63 1.81 -5.99 -2.42
CA ARG A 63 1.40 -7.11 -3.28
C ARG A 63 2.26 -8.35 -3.07
N ALA A 64 3.57 -8.18 -2.94
CA ALA A 64 4.50 -9.28 -2.67
C ALA A 64 4.27 -9.89 -1.30
N LEU A 65 4.12 -9.08 -0.24
CA LEU A 65 3.80 -9.57 1.10
C LEU A 65 2.49 -10.36 1.12
N LEU A 66 1.42 -9.83 0.49
CA LEU A 66 0.13 -10.50 0.41
C LEU A 66 0.23 -11.87 -0.29
N ALA A 67 0.90 -11.91 -1.44
CA ALA A 67 1.12 -13.16 -2.19
C ALA A 67 1.97 -14.17 -1.39
N MET A 68 2.97 -13.69 -0.64
CA MET A 68 3.80 -14.54 0.20
C MET A 68 3.01 -15.11 1.38
N ILE A 69 2.19 -14.30 2.06
CA ILE A 69 1.33 -14.76 3.16
C ILE A 69 0.41 -15.89 2.70
N GLU A 70 -0.25 -15.71 1.55
CA GLU A 70 -1.13 -16.71 0.95
C GLU A 70 -0.40 -18.03 0.60
N ALA A 71 0.87 -17.96 0.22
CA ALA A 71 1.67 -19.12 -0.14
C ALA A 71 2.18 -19.94 1.06
N THR A 72 2.05 -19.44 2.29
CA THR A 72 2.53 -20.13 3.50
C THR A 72 1.59 -21.25 3.96
N ALA A 73 2.15 -22.27 4.61
CA ALA A 73 1.36 -23.27 5.33
C ALA A 73 0.86 -22.72 6.70
N PRO A 74 -0.21 -23.28 7.31
CA PRO A 74 -0.74 -22.78 8.57
C PRO A 74 0.24 -22.65 9.73
N ASN A 75 1.17 -23.60 9.84
CA ASN A 75 2.18 -23.62 10.90
C ASN A 75 3.54 -23.06 10.46
N ASP A 76 3.59 -22.43 9.28
CA ASP A 76 4.82 -21.80 8.80
C ASP A 76 5.10 -20.54 9.63
N PRO A 77 6.23 -20.46 10.35
CA PRO A 77 6.57 -19.28 11.13
C PRO A 77 6.69 -18.01 10.27
N ALA A 78 6.99 -18.13 8.97
CA ALA A 78 7.05 -17.00 8.05
C ALA A 78 5.70 -16.29 7.91
N ARG A 79 4.57 -17.01 8.02
CA ARG A 79 3.22 -16.43 7.88
C ARG A 79 3.01 -15.26 8.83
N LYS A 80 3.36 -15.46 10.10
CA LYS A 80 3.21 -14.44 11.14
C LYS A 80 4.15 -13.26 10.88
N ALA A 81 5.42 -13.51 10.58
CA ALA A 81 6.37 -12.45 10.31
C ALA A 81 5.95 -11.59 9.10
N LEU A 82 5.51 -12.23 8.01
CA LEU A 82 5.02 -11.56 6.81
C LEU A 82 3.77 -10.74 7.08
N PHE A 83 2.81 -11.29 7.82
CA PHE A 83 1.59 -10.57 8.19
C PHE A 83 1.87 -9.37 9.10
N GLU A 84 2.73 -9.51 10.11
CA GLU A 84 3.11 -8.40 10.99
C GLU A 84 3.86 -7.29 10.23
N GLU A 85 4.74 -7.64 9.29
CA GLU A 85 5.39 -6.66 8.42
C GLU A 85 4.39 -5.99 7.49
N PHE A 86 3.46 -6.73 6.87
CA PHE A 86 2.40 -6.17 6.04
C PHE A 86 1.58 -5.12 6.80
N VAL A 87 1.05 -5.48 7.98
CA VAL A 87 0.22 -4.58 8.78
C VAL A 87 0.99 -3.32 9.17
N ARG A 88 2.23 -3.46 9.64
CA ARG A 88 3.06 -2.29 10.03
C ARG A 88 3.40 -1.41 8.84
N ASP A 89 3.75 -2.00 7.71
CA ASP A 89 4.14 -1.25 6.52
C ASP A 89 2.95 -0.53 5.89
N VAL A 90 1.76 -1.14 5.86
CA VAL A 90 0.51 -0.53 5.41
C VAL A 90 0.07 0.61 6.34
N HIS A 91 0.05 0.43 7.66
CA HIS A 91 -0.25 1.54 8.58
C HIS A 91 0.72 2.71 8.40
N GLY A 92 2.01 2.41 8.28
CA GLY A 92 3.03 3.43 8.06
C GLY A 92 2.85 4.15 6.73
N HIS A 93 2.47 3.41 5.68
CA HIS A 93 2.20 3.93 4.35
C HIS A 93 0.97 4.85 4.35
N ALA A 94 -0.19 4.32 4.75
CA ALA A 94 -1.47 5.04 4.76
C ALA A 94 -1.37 6.34 5.57
N ALA A 95 -0.88 6.26 6.81
CA ALA A 95 -0.74 7.45 7.66
C ALA A 95 0.23 8.49 7.07
N ALA A 96 1.30 8.06 6.41
CA ALA A 96 2.26 8.98 5.79
C ALA A 96 1.70 9.61 4.51
N GLU A 97 0.93 8.86 3.74
CA GLU A 97 0.24 9.32 2.54
C GLU A 97 -0.83 10.35 2.89
N GLU A 98 -1.66 10.09 3.91
CA GLU A 98 -2.65 11.03 4.40
C GLU A 98 -2.02 12.38 4.79
N GLN A 99 -0.88 12.32 5.47
CA GLN A 99 -0.18 13.50 5.94
C GLN A 99 0.56 14.25 4.82
N ALA A 100 1.06 13.55 3.80
CA ALA A 100 1.84 14.12 2.70
C ALA A 100 0.97 14.53 1.49
N LEU A 101 0.23 13.56 0.93
CA LEU A 101 -0.52 13.68 -0.30
C LEU A 101 -1.95 14.16 -0.02
N TRP A 102 -2.75 13.36 0.68
CA TRP A 102 -4.19 13.61 0.78
C TRP A 102 -4.53 14.87 1.56
N SER A 103 -3.74 15.26 2.58
CA SER A 103 -3.91 16.54 3.28
C SER A 103 -3.82 17.75 2.34
N THR A 104 -3.07 17.64 1.24
CA THR A 104 -2.91 18.69 0.24
C THR A 104 -3.94 18.61 -0.86
N VAL A 105 -4.15 17.41 -1.41
CA VAL A 105 -5.13 17.17 -2.47
C VAL A 105 -6.55 17.49 -1.99
N MET A 106 -6.87 17.22 -0.72
CA MET A 106 -8.18 17.49 -0.13
C MET A 106 -8.51 18.99 -0.02
N ARG A 107 -7.52 19.90 -0.13
CA ARG A 107 -7.78 21.36 -0.13
C ARG A 107 -8.37 21.85 -1.45
N ASN A 108 -8.22 21.10 -2.54
CA ASN A 108 -8.83 21.44 -3.82
C ASN A 108 -10.22 20.79 -3.94
N PRO A 109 -11.30 21.57 -4.14
CA PRO A 109 -12.66 21.04 -4.29
C PRO A 109 -12.79 19.96 -5.37
N GLU A 110 -12.05 20.07 -6.48
CA GLU A 110 -12.12 19.12 -7.61
C GLU A 110 -11.60 17.72 -7.27
N THR A 111 -10.68 17.62 -6.30
CA THR A 111 -10.04 16.37 -5.89
C THR A 111 -10.42 15.92 -4.49
N THR A 112 -11.37 16.62 -3.85
CA THR A 112 -11.79 16.36 -2.47
C THR A 112 -12.43 14.98 -2.32
N GLU A 113 -13.22 14.54 -3.30
CA GLU A 113 -13.89 13.24 -3.26
C GLU A 113 -12.88 12.08 -3.29
N PHE A 114 -11.91 12.12 -4.22
CA PHE A 114 -10.84 11.13 -4.28
C PHE A 114 -10.06 11.03 -2.97
N ALA A 115 -9.65 12.17 -2.40
CA ALA A 115 -8.91 12.17 -1.13
C ALA A 115 -9.75 11.62 0.04
N ARG A 116 -11.07 11.87 0.07
CA ARG A 116 -11.96 11.31 1.11
C ARG A 116 -12.16 9.82 0.93
N HIS A 117 -12.26 9.35 -0.32
CA HIS A 117 -12.38 7.93 -0.63
C HIS A 117 -11.13 7.18 -0.14
N ALA A 118 -9.93 7.59 -0.56
CA ALA A 118 -8.67 6.96 -0.15
C ALA A 118 -8.53 6.85 1.38
N VAL A 119 -8.77 7.95 2.11
CA VAL A 119 -8.74 7.98 3.59
C VAL A 119 -9.82 7.06 4.20
N GLY A 120 -10.99 6.98 3.56
CA GLY A 120 -12.05 6.07 3.97
C GLY A 120 -11.65 4.60 3.85
N ASP A 121 -10.98 4.24 2.76
CA ASP A 121 -10.45 2.90 2.52
C ASP A 121 -9.35 2.54 3.51
N HIS A 122 -8.45 3.47 3.84
CA HIS A 122 -7.46 3.26 4.90
C HIS A 122 -8.13 2.84 6.22
N HIS A 123 -9.19 3.55 6.61
CA HIS A 123 -9.93 3.22 7.84
C HIS A 123 -10.65 1.86 7.75
N LYS A 124 -11.14 1.47 6.56
CA LYS A 124 -11.72 0.15 6.31
C LYS A 124 -10.65 -0.94 6.43
N LEU A 125 -9.49 -0.74 5.83
CA LEU A 125 -8.35 -1.64 5.86
C LEU A 125 -7.79 -1.83 7.27
N ASP A 126 -7.72 -0.77 8.08
CA ASP A 126 -7.35 -0.85 9.50
C ASP A 126 -8.22 -1.85 10.27
N LYS A 127 -9.55 -1.82 10.04
CA LYS A 127 -10.48 -2.76 10.68
C LYS A 127 -10.27 -4.20 10.22
N LEU A 128 -10.02 -4.40 8.92
CA LEU A 128 -9.78 -5.73 8.35
C LEU A 128 -8.45 -6.32 8.85
N MET A 129 -7.40 -5.49 8.94
CA MET A 129 -6.11 -5.88 9.53
C MET A 129 -6.26 -6.25 11.01
N ALA A 130 -6.98 -5.44 11.79
CA ALA A 130 -7.23 -5.71 13.21
C ALA A 130 -8.07 -6.98 13.45
N ASP A 131 -9.02 -7.27 12.56
CA ASP A 131 -9.83 -8.49 12.60
C ASP A 131 -8.98 -9.73 12.28
N ALA A 132 -8.19 -9.68 11.21
CA ALA A 132 -7.27 -10.77 10.85
C ALA A 132 -6.21 -11.00 11.95
N ALA A 133 -5.71 -9.94 12.60
CA ALA A 133 -4.74 -10.03 13.69
C ALA A 133 -5.31 -10.58 15.00
N ALA A 134 -6.62 -10.46 15.23
CA ALA A 134 -7.30 -11.01 16.41
C ALA A 134 -7.57 -12.52 16.30
N ARG A 135 -7.54 -13.08 15.09
CA ARG A 135 -7.83 -14.48 14.81
C ARG A 135 -6.58 -15.35 14.96
N ASP A 136 -6.78 -16.64 15.19
CA ASP A 136 -5.70 -17.61 15.19
C ASP A 136 -5.16 -17.80 13.76
N ILE A 137 -3.96 -17.28 13.52
CA ILE A 137 -3.27 -17.31 12.22
C ILE A 137 -2.95 -18.72 11.69
N THR A 138 -2.98 -19.72 12.59
CA THR A 138 -2.76 -21.14 12.26
C THR A 138 -4.07 -21.88 11.95
N SER A 139 -5.22 -21.25 12.20
CA SER A 139 -6.52 -21.85 11.91
C SER A 139 -6.76 -21.94 10.40
N PRO A 140 -7.36 -23.04 9.91
CA PRO A 140 -7.77 -23.15 8.50
C PRO A 140 -8.68 -22.00 8.05
N GLY A 141 -9.54 -21.49 8.93
CA GLY A 141 -10.47 -20.39 8.63
C GLY A 141 -9.82 -19.01 8.54
N TRP A 142 -8.56 -18.85 8.96
CA TRP A 142 -7.87 -17.56 8.92
C TRP A 142 -7.67 -17.04 7.49
N LEU A 143 -7.35 -17.93 6.55
CA LEU A 143 -7.12 -17.54 5.14
C LEU A 143 -8.38 -16.97 4.49
N THR A 144 -9.58 -17.37 4.92
CA THR A 144 -10.83 -16.79 4.43
C THR A 144 -10.97 -15.32 4.82
N HIS A 145 -10.62 -14.97 6.06
CA HIS A 145 -10.61 -13.58 6.51
C HIS A 145 -9.48 -12.77 5.87
N PHE A 146 -8.31 -13.38 5.71
CA PHE A 146 -7.19 -12.78 5.00
C PHE A 146 -7.50 -12.53 3.52
N ALA A 147 -8.27 -13.40 2.85
CA ALA A 147 -8.67 -13.21 1.47
C ALA A 147 -9.51 -11.93 1.30
N THR A 148 -10.48 -11.67 2.19
CA THR A 148 -11.23 -10.41 2.17
C THR A 148 -10.33 -9.20 2.36
N LEU A 149 -9.41 -9.22 3.33
CA LEU A 149 -8.43 -8.15 3.51
C LEU A 149 -7.57 -7.93 2.26
N LYS A 150 -7.10 -9.02 1.64
CA LYS A 150 -6.29 -8.99 0.42
C LYS A 150 -7.06 -8.36 -0.74
N ASP A 151 -8.30 -8.79 -0.99
CA ASP A 151 -9.10 -8.29 -2.11
C ASP A 151 -9.38 -6.79 -1.97
N GLU A 152 -9.80 -6.37 -0.78
CA GLU A 152 -10.06 -4.97 -0.43
C GLU A 152 -8.79 -4.10 -0.55
N TYR A 153 -7.65 -4.62 -0.10
CA TYR A 153 -6.38 -3.90 -0.23
C TYR A 153 -5.94 -3.76 -1.69
N LEU A 154 -6.12 -4.81 -2.49
CA LEU A 154 -5.75 -4.81 -3.91
C LEU A 154 -6.65 -3.90 -4.76
N GLU A 155 -7.93 -3.81 -4.42
CA GLU A 155 -8.88 -2.87 -5.04
C GLU A 155 -8.50 -1.42 -4.72
N HIS A 156 -8.26 -1.11 -3.44
CA HIS A 156 -7.80 0.21 -3.00
C HIS A 156 -6.58 0.72 -3.77
N ILE A 157 -5.48 -0.04 -3.79
CA ILE A 157 -4.25 0.38 -4.50
C ILE A 157 -4.40 0.34 -6.03
N LEU A 158 -5.39 -0.39 -6.56
CA LEU A 158 -5.70 -0.35 -7.99
C LEU A 158 -6.33 1.00 -8.34
N GLU A 159 -7.38 1.41 -7.61
CA GLU A 159 -8.04 2.70 -7.80
C GLU A 159 -7.06 3.87 -7.67
N GLU A 160 -6.19 3.83 -6.65
CA GLU A 160 -5.15 4.83 -6.49
C GLU A 160 -4.24 4.93 -7.71
N GLU A 161 -3.68 3.80 -8.15
CA GLU A 161 -2.70 3.75 -9.23
C GLU A 161 -3.25 4.13 -10.60
N THR A 162 -4.54 3.87 -10.85
CA THR A 162 -5.17 4.03 -12.17
C THR A 162 -6.13 5.20 -12.27
N GLU A 163 -6.56 5.79 -11.15
CA GLU A 163 -7.54 6.87 -11.15
C GLU A 163 -7.09 8.00 -10.22
N GLN A 164 -7.01 7.74 -8.91
CA GLN A 164 -6.90 8.81 -7.91
C GLN A 164 -5.56 9.56 -8.01
N PHE A 165 -4.45 8.86 -8.27
CA PHE A 165 -3.15 9.50 -8.49
C PHE A 165 -3.11 10.32 -9.79
N LEU A 166 -3.84 9.93 -10.83
CA LEU A 166 -3.91 10.71 -12.07
C LEU A 166 -4.66 12.03 -11.85
N GLU A 167 -5.73 12.02 -11.07
CA GLU A 167 -6.49 13.22 -10.73
C GLU A 167 -5.71 14.12 -9.75
N ALA A 168 -5.06 13.53 -8.75
CA ALA A 168 -4.19 14.26 -7.83
C ALA A 168 -3.02 14.94 -8.55
N GLU A 169 -2.37 14.27 -9.50
CA GLU A 169 -1.23 14.83 -10.23
C GLU A 169 -1.59 16.10 -11.01
N LYS A 170 -2.80 16.20 -11.56
CA LYS A 170 -3.26 17.37 -12.35
C LYS A 170 -3.17 18.67 -11.56
N VAL A 171 -3.35 18.60 -10.24
CA VAL A 171 -3.45 19.76 -9.35
C VAL A 171 -2.15 20.03 -8.59
N LEU A 172 -1.10 19.22 -8.79
CA LEU A 172 0.18 19.30 -8.08
C LEU A 172 1.30 19.71 -9.02
N SER A 173 2.11 20.69 -8.60
CA SER A 173 3.37 20.99 -9.29
C SER A 173 4.43 19.92 -9.00
N GLU A 174 5.47 19.84 -9.82
CA GLU A 174 6.61 18.97 -9.51
C GLU A 174 7.29 19.33 -8.17
N ALA A 175 7.25 20.60 -7.78
CA ALA A 175 7.80 21.04 -6.51
C ALA A 175 6.98 20.50 -5.33
N ASP A 176 5.65 20.44 -5.48
CA ASP A 176 4.76 19.82 -4.51
C ASP A 176 5.07 18.32 -4.40
N GLN A 177 5.17 17.62 -5.53
CA GLN A 177 5.47 16.18 -5.54
C GLN A 177 6.83 15.86 -4.88
N ARG A 178 7.87 16.64 -5.16
CA ARG A 178 9.19 16.55 -4.50
C ARG A 178 9.10 16.78 -3.00
N TYR A 179 8.33 17.77 -2.58
CA TYR A 179 8.14 18.09 -1.17
C TYR A 179 7.37 16.98 -0.46
N MET A 180 6.27 16.51 -1.05
CA MET A 180 5.44 15.43 -0.54
C MET A 180 6.24 14.15 -0.35
N ARG A 181 7.12 13.78 -1.29
CA ARG A 181 8.00 12.63 -1.12
C ARG A 181 8.87 12.75 0.13
N LYS A 182 9.47 13.92 0.38
CA LYS A 182 10.28 14.14 1.60
C LYS A 182 9.45 14.02 2.87
N VAL A 183 8.21 14.53 2.86
CA VAL A 183 7.28 14.39 3.98
C VAL A 183 6.93 12.91 4.18
N PHE A 184 6.53 12.22 3.12
CA PHE A 184 6.15 10.81 3.14
C PHE A 184 7.26 9.94 3.74
N GLU A 185 8.51 10.05 3.27
CA GLU A 185 9.62 9.25 3.80
C GLU A 185 9.85 9.45 5.30
N ARG A 186 9.83 10.72 5.74
CA ARG A 186 9.99 11.06 7.15
C ARG A 186 8.84 10.50 7.98
N ARG A 187 7.60 10.63 7.49
CA ARG A 187 6.40 10.21 8.21
C ARG A 187 6.26 8.70 8.21
N LYS A 188 6.41 8.02 7.07
CA LYS A 188 6.33 6.56 6.96
C LYS A 188 7.26 5.87 7.95
N LYS A 189 8.51 6.34 8.08
CA LYS A 189 9.45 5.80 9.06
C LYS A 189 8.94 5.93 10.49
N ALA A 190 8.41 7.10 10.87
CA ALA A 190 7.90 7.35 12.21
C ALA A 190 6.60 6.56 12.48
N GLU A 191 5.65 6.59 11.54
CA GLU A 191 4.35 5.93 11.66
C GLU A 191 4.50 4.41 11.70
N LYS A 192 5.33 3.82 10.81
CA LYS A 192 5.63 2.38 10.85
C LYS A 192 6.27 1.94 12.17
N ALA A 193 7.19 2.76 12.71
CA ALA A 193 7.84 2.45 13.99
C ALA A 193 6.86 2.55 15.17
N ALA A 194 5.88 3.45 15.10
CA ALA A 194 4.85 3.62 16.11
C ALA A 194 3.65 2.66 15.94
N ALA A 195 3.53 2.00 14.77
CA ALA A 195 2.37 1.16 14.45
C ALA A 195 2.16 0.06 15.50
N VAL A 196 0.94 0.02 16.03
CA VAL A 196 0.48 -1.04 16.94
C VAL A 196 -0.43 -1.95 16.14
N ILE A 197 -0.16 -3.25 16.19
CA ILE A 197 -1.05 -4.24 15.57
C ILE A 197 -2.22 -4.45 16.53
N GLU A 198 -3.30 -3.73 16.27
CA GLU A 198 -4.55 -3.89 17.01
C GLU A 198 -5.12 -5.30 16.81
N LYS A 199 -5.81 -5.81 17.83
CA LYS A 199 -6.50 -7.09 17.78
C LYS A 199 -7.93 -6.89 18.20
N LYS A 200 -8.81 -6.72 17.22
CA LYS A 200 -10.23 -6.47 17.44
C LYS A 200 -11.06 -7.16 16.38
N ILE A 201 -11.90 -8.10 16.82
CA ILE A 201 -12.86 -8.76 15.93
C ILE A 201 -13.91 -7.73 15.50
N ALA A 202 -13.97 -7.46 14.20
CA ALA A 202 -14.91 -6.50 13.59
C ALA A 202 -16.00 -7.22 12.79
N LEU A 203 -15.74 -8.44 12.33
CA LEU A 203 -16.66 -9.25 11.53
C LEU A 203 -17.13 -10.47 12.31
N LYS A 204 -18.43 -10.81 12.20
CA LYS A 204 -18.95 -12.08 12.74
C LYS A 204 -18.11 -13.24 12.16
N PRO A 205 -17.84 -14.32 12.93
CA PRO A 205 -17.15 -15.49 12.39
C PRO A 205 -17.80 -15.93 11.08
N VAL A 206 -17.01 -16.15 10.03
CA VAL A 206 -17.50 -16.84 8.85
C VAL A 206 -17.80 -18.27 9.31
N ALA A 207 -19.05 -18.70 9.14
CA ALA A 207 -19.53 -20.02 9.52
C ALA A 207 -18.93 -21.12 8.65
#